data_AF-A0A2I3RD89-F1
#
_entry.id   AF-A0A2I3RD89-F1
#
_cell.length_a   1.000
_cell.length_b   1.000
_cell.length_c   1.000
_cell.angle_alpha   90.00
_cell.angle_beta   90.00
_cell.angle_gamma   90.00
#
_symmetry.space_group_name_H-M   'P 1'
#
loop_
_entity.id
_entity.type
_entity.pdbx_description
1 polymer ?
#
loop_
_entity_poly.entity_id
_entity_poly.type
_entity_poly.pdbx_seq_one_letter_code
_entity_poly.pdbx_strand_id
1 'polypeptide(L)'
;MNNISIVLRDLEFSDTGKYTCHVKNPKENNLQHHATIFLQVVDRLEEVDNTVTLIILAVVGGVIGLLILILLIKKLIIFILKKTREKKKECLVSSSGNDNTENGLPGSKAEEKPPSKV
;
A
#
# COMPACT_ATOMS: atom_id res chain seq x y z
N MET A 1 14.61 29.85 -37.65
CA MET A 1 13.24 29.29 -37.71
C MET A 1 12.25 30.44 -37.74
N ASN A 2 11.26 30.39 -38.62
CA ASN A 2 10.17 31.38 -38.65
C ASN A 2 8.93 30.69 -38.06
N ASN A 3 8.32 31.30 -37.05
CA ASN A 3 7.09 30.79 -36.46
C ASN A 3 5.89 31.40 -37.20
N ILE A 4 4.90 30.57 -37.51
CA ILE A 4 3.62 31.00 -38.10
C ILE A 4 2.54 30.66 -37.09
N SER A 5 1.91 31.69 -36.52
CA SER A 5 0.78 31.56 -35.61
C SER A 5 -0.40 32.38 -36.12
N ILE A 6 -1.61 31.89 -35.84
CA ILE A 6 -2.87 32.57 -36.13
C ILE A 6 -3.67 32.69 -34.83
N VAL A 7 -4.47 33.75 -34.73
CA VAL A 7 -5.38 33.97 -33.60
C VAL A 7 -6.79 34.05 -34.14
N LEU A 8 -7.67 33.18 -33.66
CA LEU A 8 -9.10 33.24 -33.91
C LEU A 8 -9.75 34.03 -32.78
N ARG A 9 -10.59 35.01 -33.13
CA ARG A 9 -11.39 35.81 -32.19
C ARG A 9 -12.85 35.44 -32.36
N ASP A 10 -13.63 35.56 -31.29
CA ASP A 10 -15.07 35.33 -31.31
C ASP A 10 -15.44 33.92 -31.83
N LEU A 11 -14.85 32.88 -31.22
CA LEU A 11 -15.04 31.48 -31.60
C LEU A 11 -16.50 31.04 -31.49
N GLU A 12 -16.97 30.31 -32.50
CA GLU A 12 -18.26 29.63 -32.51
C GLU A 12 -18.06 28.10 -32.49
N PHE A 13 -19.05 27.34 -32.02
CA PHE A 13 -18.95 25.87 -32.00
C PHE A 13 -18.70 25.26 -33.38
N SER A 14 -19.17 25.93 -34.44
CA SER A 14 -18.92 25.57 -35.85
C SER A 14 -17.45 25.67 -36.27
N ASP A 15 -16.61 26.39 -35.53
CA ASP A 15 -15.16 26.45 -35.78
C ASP A 15 -14.43 25.17 -35.36
N THR A 16 -15.13 24.20 -34.77
CA THR A 16 -14.55 22.88 -34.47
C THR A 16 -14.18 22.16 -35.77
N GLY A 17 -12.92 21.75 -35.90
CA GLY A 17 -12.48 21.07 -37.11
C GLY A 17 -10.97 20.87 -37.24
N LYS A 18 -10.57 20.37 -38.40
CA LYS A 18 -9.17 20.19 -38.77
C LYS A 18 -8.64 21.45 -39.45
N TYR A 19 -7.57 22.01 -38.91
CA TYR A 19 -6.87 23.15 -39.47
C TYR A 19 -5.52 22.68 -40.00
N THR A 20 -5.30 22.90 -41.29
CA THR A 20 -4.03 22.53 -41.95
C THR A 20 -3.26 23.80 -42.33
N CYS A 21 -2.05 23.92 -41.81
CA CYS A 21 -1.11 24.95 -42.24
C CYS A 21 -0.36 24.44 -43.46
N HIS A 22 -0.32 25.23 -44.55
CA HIS A 22 0.44 24.95 -45.75
C HIS A 22 1.58 25.96 -45.90
N VAL A 23 2.82 25.51 -45.74
CA VAL A 23 4.00 26.37 -45.77
C VAL A 23 4.87 25.99 -46.97
N LYS A 24 5.32 26.99 -47.71
CA LYS A 24 6.24 26.84 -48.84
C LYS A 24 7.53 27.58 -48.52
N ASN A 25 8.67 26.90 -48.59
CA ASN A 25 9.97 27.49 -48.27
C ASN A 25 10.78 27.78 -49.56
N PRO A 26 10.90 29.06 -49.98
CA PRO A 26 11.70 29.41 -51.16
C PRO A 26 13.19 29.08 -51.03
N LYS A 27 13.72 29.02 -49.79
CA LYS A 27 15.13 28.69 -49.54
C LYS A 27 15.45 27.21 -49.71
N GLU A 28 14.43 26.35 -49.77
CA GLU A 28 14.55 24.90 -49.95
C GLU A 28 13.86 24.48 -51.25
N ASN A 29 14.18 25.15 -52.37
CA ASN A 29 13.58 24.85 -53.69
C ASN A 29 12.05 24.79 -53.67
N ASN A 30 11.39 25.67 -52.90
CA ASN A 30 9.94 25.71 -52.80
C ASN A 30 9.32 24.44 -52.19
N LEU A 31 10.07 23.71 -51.36
CA LEU A 31 9.56 22.55 -50.63
C LEU A 31 8.32 22.94 -49.80
N GLN A 32 7.32 22.06 -49.81
CA GLN A 32 6.06 22.24 -49.12
C GLN A 32 6.01 21.41 -47.85
N HIS A 33 5.60 22.03 -46.76
CA HIS A 33 5.36 21.39 -45.48
C HIS A 33 3.93 21.65 -45.01
N HIS A 34 3.36 20.63 -44.37
CA HIS A 34 2.01 20.69 -43.82
C HIS A 34 2.00 20.23 -42.38
N ALA A 35 1.22 20.94 -41.56
CA ALA A 35 0.92 20.54 -40.20
C ALA A 35 -0.59 20.65 -39.99
N THR A 36 -1.20 19.59 -39.47
CA THR A 36 -2.64 19.55 -39.18
C THR A 36 -2.86 19.51 -37.68
N ILE A 37 -3.74 20.36 -37.18
CA ILE A 37 -4.24 20.31 -35.79
C ILE A 37 -5.75 20.11 -35.81
N PHE A 38 -6.30 19.58 -34.72
CA PHE A 38 -7.73 19.52 -34.49
C PHE A 38 -8.09 20.56 -33.42
N LEU A 39 -8.90 21.55 -33.80
CA LEU A 39 -9.47 22.52 -32.88
C LEU A 39 -10.82 21.99 -32.41
N GLN A 40 -11.00 21.87 -31.10
CA GLN A 40 -12.28 21.54 -30.49
C GLN A 40 -12.76 22.73 -29.67
N VAL A 41 -13.88 23.30 -30.07
CA VAL A 41 -14.52 24.39 -29.32
C VAL A 41 -15.47 23.78 -28.31
N VAL A 42 -15.28 24.13 -27.04
CA VAL A 42 -16.09 23.66 -25.90
C VAL A 42 -16.58 24.85 -25.09
N ASP A 43 -17.69 24.69 -24.38
CA ASP A 43 -18.29 25.76 -23.58
C ASP A 43 -17.41 26.14 -22.37
N ARG A 44 -16.79 25.15 -21.72
CA ARG A 44 -15.79 25.36 -20.66
C ARG A 44 -14.64 24.38 -20.79
N LEU A 45 -13.44 24.87 -20.50
CA LEU A 45 -12.28 24.03 -20.24
C LEU A 45 -12.34 23.62 -18.78
N GLU A 46 -12.98 22.48 -18.51
CA GLU A 46 -12.90 21.86 -17.19
C GLU A 46 -11.57 21.11 -17.10
N GLU A 47 -10.75 21.47 -16.11
CA GLU A 47 -9.64 20.61 -15.73
C GLU A 47 -10.24 19.32 -15.17
N VAL A 48 -9.77 18.18 -15.69
CA VAL A 48 -10.26 16.89 -15.23
C VAL A 48 -9.75 16.66 -13.80
N ASP A 49 -10.62 16.88 -12.82
CA ASP A 49 -10.35 16.66 -11.41
C ASP A 49 -10.21 15.16 -11.11
N ASN A 50 -8.99 14.65 -11.24
CA ASN A 50 -8.64 13.25 -10.94
C ASN A 50 -8.54 12.94 -9.44
N THR A 51 -8.89 13.91 -8.58
CA THR A 51 -8.81 13.82 -7.12
C THR A 51 -9.60 12.63 -6.58
N VAL A 52 -10.84 12.44 -7.05
CA VAL A 52 -11.68 11.31 -6.61
C VAL A 52 -11.05 9.97 -7.00
N THR A 53 -10.53 9.88 -8.23
CA THR A 53 -9.85 8.69 -8.73
C THR A 53 -8.61 8.35 -7.89
N LEU A 54 -7.82 9.36 -7.52
CA LEU A 54 -6.65 9.19 -6.65
C LEU A 54 -7.03 8.72 -5.23
N ILE A 55 -8.09 9.28 -4.64
CA ILE A 55 -8.59 8.86 -3.33
C ILE A 55 -9.00 7.38 -3.36
N ILE A 56 -9.76 6.97 -4.38
CA ILE A 56 -10.19 5.57 -4.53
C ILE A 56 -8.98 4.63 -4.64
N LEU A 57 -8.00 4.98 -5.48
CA LEU A 57 -6.75 4.22 -5.64
C LEU A 57 -5.99 4.08 -4.31
N ALA A 58 -5.88 5.16 -3.55
CA ALA A 58 -5.19 5.15 -2.26
C ALA A 58 -5.89 4.27 -1.23
N VAL A 59 -7.22 4.31 -1.15
CA VAL A 59 -8.01 3.49 -0.21
C VAL A 59 -7.89 2.01 -0.56
N VAL A 60 -8.08 1.64 -1.84
CA VAL A 60 -7.98 0.25 -2.29
C VAL A 60 -6.56 -0.30 -2.06
N GLY A 61 -5.54 0.46 -2.45
CA GLY A 61 -4.14 0.08 -2.21
C GLY A 61 -3.79 -0.01 -0.73
N GLY A 62 -4.31 0.91 0.09
CA GLY A 62 -4.10 0.94 1.53
C GLY A 62 -4.70 -0.28 2.24
N VAL A 63 -5.92 -0.69 1.88
CA VAL A 63 -6.55 -1.88 2.48
C VAL A 63 -5.77 -3.15 2.11
N ILE A 64 -5.40 -3.31 0.85
CA ILE A 64 -4.61 -4.48 0.40
C ILE A 64 -3.24 -4.49 1.08
N GLY A 65 -2.55 -3.34 1.12
CA GLY A 65 -1.25 -3.20 1.76
C GLY A 65 -1.31 -3.51 3.26
N LEU A 66 -2.34 -3.02 3.96
CA LEU A 66 -2.56 -3.28 5.37
C LEU A 66 -2.80 -4.77 5.65
N LEU A 67 -3.61 -5.44 4.82
CA LEU A 67 -3.85 -6.88 4.94
C LEU A 67 -2.54 -7.67 4.81
N ILE A 68 -1.73 -7.36 3.81
CA ILE A 68 -0.42 -8.01 3.61
C ILE A 68 0.49 -7.74 4.81
N LEU A 69 0.56 -6.50 5.29
CA LEU A 69 1.38 -6.12 6.44
C LEU A 69 0.99 -6.91 7.70
N ILE A 70 -0.30 -7.06 7.98
CA ILE A 70 -0.80 -7.86 9.11
C ILE A 70 -0.37 -9.32 8.98
N LEU A 71 -0.43 -9.90 7.78
CA LEU A 71 0.00 -11.28 7.55
C LEU A 71 1.51 -11.46 7.79
N LEU A 72 2.33 -10.49 7.37
CA LEU A 72 3.78 -10.49 7.61
C LEU A 72 4.10 -10.37 9.10
N ILE A 73 3.44 -9.46 9.83
CA ILE A 73 3.61 -9.30 11.28
C ILE A 73 3.23 -10.61 12.00
N LYS A 74 2.08 -11.21 11.68
CA LYS A 74 1.66 -12.49 12.24
C LYS A 74 2.70 -13.59 12.01
N LYS A 75 3.23 -13.71 10.79
CA LYS A 75 4.28 -14.68 10.46
C LYS A 75 5.55 -14.43 11.27
N LEU A 76 5.96 -13.17 11.44
CA LEU A 76 7.11 -12.80 12.24
C LEU A 76 6.93 -13.18 13.72
N ILE A 77 5.78 -12.87 14.32
CA ILE A 77 5.47 -13.22 15.71
C ILE A 77 5.52 -14.74 15.91
N ILE A 78 4.86 -15.51 15.03
CA ILE A 78 4.88 -16.98 15.08
C ILE A 78 6.31 -17.52 14.96
N PHE A 79 7.12 -16.93 14.07
CA PHE A 79 8.52 -17.32 13.90
C PHE A 79 9.35 -17.09 15.16
N ILE A 80 9.21 -15.93 15.81
CA ILE A 80 9.91 -15.61 17.05
C ILE A 80 9.47 -16.55 18.19
N LEU A 81 8.16 -16.77 18.37
CA LEU A 81 7.64 -17.69 19.40
C LEU A 81 8.14 -19.12 19.19
N LYS A 82 8.15 -19.61 17.94
CA LYS A 82 8.70 -20.94 17.61
C LYS A 82 10.18 -21.02 17.99
N LYS A 83 10.98 -20.00 17.65
CA LYS A 83 12.41 -19.94 17.99
C LYS A 83 12.66 -19.89 19.51
N THR A 84 11.84 -19.17 20.26
CA THR A 84 11.92 -19.13 21.74
C THR A 84 11.51 -20.46 22.37
N ARG A 85 10.51 -21.16 21.83
CA ARG A 85 10.12 -22.50 22.31
C ARG A 85 11.21 -23.54 22.10
N GLU A 86 11.90 -23.54 20.95
CA GLU A 86 13.04 -24.44 20.72
C GLU A 86 14.15 -24.18 21.75
N LYS A 87 14.51 -22.91 21.99
CA LYS A 87 15.49 -22.57 23.05
C LYS A 87 15.04 -22.99 24.47
N LYS A 88 13.75 -22.89 24.78
CA LYS A 88 13.21 -23.27 26.11
C LYS A 88 13.21 -24.79 26.33
N LYS A 89 13.03 -25.59 25.28
CA LYS A 89 13.08 -27.06 25.38
C LYS A 89 14.48 -27.56 25.72
N GLU A 90 15.53 -26.93 25.20
CA GLU A 90 16.91 -27.35 25.48
C GLU A 90 17.34 -27.04 26.93
N CYS A 91 16.86 -25.94 27.53
CA CYS A 91 17.14 -25.64 28.95
C CYS A 91 16.44 -26.59 29.94
N LEU A 92 15.30 -27.21 29.57
CA LEU A 92 14.56 -28.08 30.48
C LEU A 92 15.07 -29.53 30.48
N VAL A 93 15.92 -29.94 29.53
CA VAL A 93 16.44 -31.31 29.43
C VAL A 93 17.79 -31.51 30.17
N SER A 94 18.35 -30.45 30.79
CA SER A 94 19.61 -30.54 31.56
C SER A 94 19.45 -30.61 33.09
N SER A 95 18.24 -30.79 33.65
CA SER A 95 18.05 -30.90 35.10
C SER A 95 17.29 -32.15 35.50
N SER A 96 17.99 -33.29 35.44
CA SER A 96 17.63 -34.52 36.16
C SER A 96 18.90 -35.30 36.50
N GLY A 97 19.78 -34.65 37.27
CA GLY A 97 20.89 -35.28 37.97
C GLY A 97 20.55 -35.42 39.45
N ASN A 98 20.06 -36.60 39.81
CA ASN A 98 20.09 -37.25 41.13
C ASN A 98 20.66 -36.45 42.34
N ASP A 99 19.82 -36.24 43.35
CA ASP A 99 20.24 -36.01 44.75
C ASP A 99 19.47 -36.97 45.68
N ASN A 100 20.17 -37.99 46.19
CA ASN A 100 19.72 -38.81 47.30
C ASN A 100 20.28 -38.20 48.59
N THR A 101 19.43 -37.90 49.58
CA THR A 101 19.89 -37.71 50.97
C THR A 101 18.82 -38.22 51.95
N GLU A 102 19.03 -39.47 52.36
CA GLU A 102 18.95 -40.05 53.72
C GLU A 102 18.16 -39.36 54.86
N ASN A 103 17.15 -40.12 55.35
CA ASN A 103 16.65 -40.36 56.72
C ASN A 103 16.40 -39.26 57.79
N GLY A 104 15.18 -39.32 58.37
CA GLY A 104 14.81 -38.86 59.71
C GLY A 104 13.32 -39.12 60.06
N LEU A 105 13.06 -39.89 61.13
CA LEU A 105 11.82 -40.57 61.59
C LEU A 105 10.74 -39.62 62.26
N PRO A 106 9.62 -40.06 62.89
CA PRO A 106 8.26 -39.60 62.58
C PRO A 106 7.47 -38.99 63.77
N GLY A 107 6.30 -38.39 63.49
CA GLY A 107 5.14 -38.51 64.38
C GLY A 107 4.49 -37.24 64.98
N SER A 108 3.18 -37.39 65.21
CA SER A 108 2.19 -36.53 65.92
C SER A 108 1.71 -35.26 65.21
N LYS A 109 0.42 -34.93 65.12
CA LYS A 109 -0.83 -35.51 65.67
C LYS A 109 -2.04 -34.94 64.89
N ALA A 110 -3.10 -35.74 64.79
CA ALA A 110 -4.43 -35.34 64.32
C ALA A 110 -5.29 -34.79 65.48
N GLU A 111 -6.37 -34.06 65.13
CA GLU A 111 -7.60 -33.66 65.85
C GLU A 111 -7.88 -32.15 65.67
N GLU A 112 -9.09 -31.63 65.44
CA GLU A 112 -10.42 -32.16 65.16
C GLU A 112 -11.31 -31.00 64.59
N LYS A 113 -12.56 -31.29 64.22
CA LYS A 113 -13.49 -30.52 63.36
C LYS A 113 -14.54 -29.72 64.21
N PRO A 114 -15.70 -29.24 63.65
CA PRO A 114 -16.16 -27.86 63.35
C PRO A 114 -17.31 -27.38 64.31
N PRO A 115 -18.34 -26.50 63.99
CA PRO A 115 -19.31 -26.51 62.85
C PRO A 115 -19.73 -25.12 62.25
N SER A 116 -20.13 -25.05 60.97
CA SER A 116 -21.50 -24.76 60.39
C SER A 116 -22.11 -23.36 60.65
N LYS A 117 -22.89 -22.71 59.77
CA LYS A 117 -24.01 -23.21 58.97
C LYS A 117 -24.62 -22.11 58.06
N VAL A 118 -25.32 -22.56 57.01
CA VAL A 118 -26.39 -21.96 56.15
C VAL A 118 -26.02 -20.77 55.27
#